data_AF-A0A969M778-F1
#
_entry.id   AF-A0A969M778-F1
#
_cell.length_a   1.000
_cell.length_b   1.000
_cell.length_c   1.000
_cell.angle_alpha   90.00
_cell.angle_beta   90.00
_cell.angle_gamma   90.00
#
_symmetry.space_group_name_H-M   'P 1'
#
loop_
_entity.id
_entity.type
_entity.pdbx_description
1 polymer ?
#
loop_
_entity_poly.entity_id
_entity_poly.type
_entity_poly.pdbx_seq_one_letter_code
_entity_poly.pdbx_strand_id
1 'polypeptide(L)'
;MRTRPIFHSSDAAIRANVFCSFLALLMRAELDEIFGAGWVPEWSVLLRELDRLQQVRLRHREVDWLVRTDATPAVTDLFHRVRIALPPRARQAKPPDPKPAPKPALKRRGRPRRSATSSRISPKTTSDQ
;
A
#
# COMPACT_ATOMS: atom_id res chain seq x y z
N MET A 1 19.89 -62.57 18.51
CA MET A 1 18.83 -61.54 18.43
C MET A 1 19.26 -60.50 17.41
N ARG A 2 18.62 -60.46 16.23
CA ARG A 2 18.98 -59.58 15.12
C ARG A 2 17.95 -58.45 15.12
N THR A 3 18.28 -57.33 15.75
CA THR A 3 17.46 -56.11 15.66
C THR A 3 17.45 -55.68 14.20
N ARG A 4 16.27 -55.71 13.56
CA ARG A 4 16.13 -55.16 12.22
C ARG A 4 16.22 -53.63 12.35
N PRO A 5 17.18 -52.97 11.71
CA PRO A 5 17.24 -51.51 11.78
C PRO A 5 16.02 -50.93 11.06
N ILE A 6 15.29 -50.06 11.75
CA ILE A 6 14.11 -49.38 11.23
C ILE A 6 14.58 -48.25 10.31
N PHE A 7 14.90 -48.57 9.06
CA PHE A 7 15.22 -47.57 8.02
C PHE A 7 13.96 -47.20 7.23
N HIS A 8 12.97 -46.57 7.88
CA HIS A 8 11.77 -46.05 7.20
C HIS A 8 11.65 -44.53 7.25
N SER A 9 12.65 -43.83 7.80
CA SER A 9 12.72 -42.38 7.69
C SER A 9 13.55 -42.02 6.46
N SER A 10 12.88 -41.63 5.37
CA SER A 10 13.58 -41.06 4.22
C SER A 10 14.23 -39.73 4.61
N ASP A 11 15.36 -39.37 3.99
CA ASP A 11 15.96 -38.06 4.21
C ASP A 11 14.99 -36.92 3.92
N ALA A 12 14.05 -37.13 2.99
CA ALA A 12 12.99 -36.16 2.70
C ALA A 12 12.07 -35.95 3.91
N ALA A 13 11.66 -37.02 4.60
CA ALA A 13 10.84 -36.92 5.81
C ALA A 13 11.62 -36.24 6.95
N ILE A 14 12.91 -36.54 7.10
CA ILE A 14 13.78 -35.89 8.10
C ILE A 14 13.88 -34.38 7.82
N ARG A 15 14.18 -33.99 6.56
CA ARG A 15 14.24 -32.59 6.15
C ARG A 15 12.92 -31.86 6.36
N ALA A 16 11.80 -32.48 6.00
CA ALA A 16 10.47 -31.91 6.23
C ALA A 16 10.21 -31.67 7.72
N ASN A 17 10.54 -32.64 8.58
CA ASN A 17 10.34 -32.51 10.02
C ASN A 17 11.22 -31.41 10.64
N VAL A 18 12.49 -31.33 10.27
CA VAL A 18 13.40 -30.27 10.72
C VAL A 18 12.90 -28.90 10.26
N PHE A 19 12.50 -28.80 8.99
CA PHE A 19 11.91 -27.58 8.44
C PHE A 19 10.65 -27.16 9.20
N CYS A 20 9.69 -28.07 9.39
CA CYS A 20 8.45 -27.78 10.11
C CYS A 20 8.70 -27.37 11.56
N SER A 21 9.64 -28.03 12.25
CA SER A 21 10.01 -27.69 13.63
C SER A 21 10.65 -26.30 13.70
N PHE A 22 11.57 -25.99 12.79
CA PHE A 22 12.19 -24.67 12.69
C PHE A 22 11.17 -23.58 12.35
N LEU A 23 10.29 -23.83 11.39
CA LEU A 23 9.20 -22.91 11.02
C LEU A 23 8.27 -22.64 12.20
N ALA A 24 7.91 -23.68 12.97
CA ALA A 24 7.08 -23.52 14.15
C ALA A 24 7.75 -22.63 15.21
N LEU A 25 9.06 -22.80 15.44
CA LEU A 25 9.83 -21.95 16.36
C LEU A 25 9.93 -20.50 15.87
N LEU A 26 10.16 -20.31 14.58
CA LEU A 26 10.22 -18.97 13.98
C LEU A 26 8.86 -18.26 14.09
N MET A 27 7.76 -18.94 13.72
CA MET A 27 6.41 -18.41 13.87
C MET A 27 6.10 -18.06 15.34
N ARG A 28 6.56 -18.89 16.28
CA ARG A 28 6.38 -18.62 17.71
C ARG A 28 7.10 -17.35 18.15
N ALA A 29 8.36 -17.16 17.75
CA ALA A 29 9.14 -15.98 18.10
C ALA A 29 8.51 -14.69 17.55
N GLU A 30 8.06 -14.70 16.30
CA GLU A 30 7.35 -13.57 15.68
C GLU A 30 6.04 -13.25 16.42
N LEU A 31 5.25 -14.27 16.75
CA LEU A 31 4.03 -14.08 17.54
C LEU A 31 4.37 -13.53 18.94
N ASP A 32 5.38 -14.06 19.62
CA ASP A 32 5.76 -13.56 20.94
C ASP A 32 6.22 -12.08 20.87
N GLU A 33 6.84 -11.61 19.78
CA GLU A 33 7.13 -10.18 19.56
C GLU A 33 5.86 -9.34 19.37
N ILE A 34 4.92 -9.83 18.55
CA ILE A 34 3.65 -9.13 18.24
C ILE A 34 2.73 -9.05 19.47
N PHE A 35 2.64 -10.13 20.26
CA PHE A 35 1.72 -10.30 21.38
C PHE A 35 2.36 -10.02 22.75
N GLY A 36 3.70 -10.03 22.85
CA GLY A 36 4.44 -9.79 24.10
C GLY A 36 4.33 -8.36 24.63
N ALA A 37 3.83 -7.41 23.83
CA ALA A 37 3.61 -6.01 24.23
C ALA A 37 2.32 -5.78 25.06
N GLY A 38 1.84 -6.79 25.78
CA GLY A 38 0.65 -6.70 26.64
C GLY A 38 -0.69 -6.75 25.89
N TRP A 39 -0.69 -7.11 24.61
CA TRP A 39 -1.91 -7.33 23.85
C TRP A 39 -2.25 -8.82 23.82
N VAL A 40 -3.25 -9.21 24.59
CA VAL A 40 -3.71 -10.60 24.71
C VAL A 40 -5.17 -10.67 24.27
N PRO A 41 -5.45 -10.79 22.96
CA PRO A 41 -6.83 -10.93 22.49
C PRO A 41 -7.38 -12.30 22.87
N GLU A 42 -8.70 -12.39 23.01
CA GLU A 42 -9.36 -13.68 23.07
C GLU A 42 -9.25 -14.38 21.71
N TRP A 43 -8.50 -15.48 21.64
CA TRP A 43 -8.18 -16.18 20.40
C TRP A 43 -9.38 -16.65 19.61
N SER A 44 -10.39 -17.22 20.27
CA SER A 44 -11.66 -17.62 19.65
C SER A 44 -12.35 -16.45 18.97
N VAL A 45 -12.38 -15.28 19.61
CA VAL A 45 -12.98 -14.08 19.05
C VAL A 45 -12.16 -13.59 17.87
N LEU A 46 -10.84 -13.46 18.00
CA LEU A 46 -10.02 -12.95 16.91
C LEU A 46 -10.10 -13.84 15.67
N LEU A 47 -10.04 -15.16 15.83
CA LEU A 47 -10.19 -16.11 14.72
C LEU A 47 -11.54 -15.96 14.04
N ARG A 48 -12.63 -15.81 14.81
CA ARG A 48 -13.97 -15.59 14.27
C ARG A 48 -14.07 -14.25 13.52
N GLU A 49 -13.47 -13.18 14.05
CA GLU A 49 -13.49 -11.88 13.38
C GLU A 49 -12.62 -11.87 12.11
N LEU A 50 -11.52 -12.63 12.09
CA LEU A 50 -10.74 -12.86 10.88
C LEU A 50 -11.50 -13.66 9.83
N ASP A 51 -12.25 -14.69 10.23
CA ASP A 51 -13.07 -15.48 9.32
C ASP A 51 -14.21 -14.65 8.69
N ARG A 52 -14.76 -13.70 9.46
CA ARG A 52 -15.72 -12.70 8.98
C ARG A 52 -15.11 -11.67 8.04
N LEU A 53 -13.79 -11.47 8.09
CA LEU A 53 -13.07 -10.58 7.19
C LEU A 53 -12.95 -11.21 5.81
N GLN A 54 -13.87 -10.88 4.92
CA GLN A 54 -13.95 -11.46 3.59
C GLN A 54 -13.87 -10.37 2.52
N GLN A 55 -13.42 -10.74 1.33
CA GLN A 55 -13.40 -9.88 0.15
C GLN A 55 -14.26 -10.51 -0.95
N VAL A 56 -15.31 -9.81 -1.35
CA VAL A 56 -16.24 -10.24 -2.39
C VAL A 56 -15.95 -9.51 -3.70
N ARG A 57 -15.98 -10.24 -4.81
CA ARG A 57 -15.89 -9.64 -6.15
C ARG A 57 -17.31 -9.34 -6.66
N LEU A 58 -17.56 -8.08 -6.98
CA LEU A 58 -18.85 -7.61 -7.49
C LEU A 58 -18.66 -7.06 -8.90
N ARG A 59 -19.58 -7.40 -9.81
CA ARG A 59 -19.64 -6.79 -11.15
C ARG A 59 -20.58 -5.59 -11.09
N HIS A 60 -20.09 -4.40 -11.41
CA HIS A 60 -20.93 -3.19 -11.48
C HIS A 60 -20.47 -2.29 -12.61
N ARG A 61 -21.39 -1.94 -13.52
CA ARG A 61 -21.15 -1.04 -14.67
C ARG A 61 -19.90 -1.42 -15.48
N GLU A 62 -19.82 -2.69 -15.86
CA GLU A 62 -18.71 -3.27 -16.62
C GLU A 62 -17.31 -3.21 -15.95
N VAL A 63 -17.25 -2.86 -14.67
CA VAL A 63 -16.03 -2.88 -13.86
C VAL A 63 -16.19 -3.89 -12.74
N ASP A 64 -15.12 -4.64 -12.49
CA ASP A 64 -15.04 -5.54 -11.34
C ASP A 64 -14.57 -4.76 -10.13
N TRP A 65 -15.32 -4.91 -9.04
CA TRP A 65 -15.03 -4.32 -7.76
C TRP A 65 -14.66 -5.42 -6.76
N LEU A 66 -13.67 -5.14 -5.94
CA LEU A 66 -13.35 -5.91 -4.74
C LEU A 66 -13.87 -5.12 -3.55
N VAL A 67 -14.84 -5.69 -2.84
CA VAL A 67 -15.44 -5.10 -1.65
C VAL A 67 -15.14 -6.00 -0.46
N ARG A 68 -14.49 -5.43 0.55
CA ARG A 68 -14.20 -6.10 1.81
C ARG A 68 -15.35 -5.89 2.80
N THR A 69 -15.66 -6.89 3.62
CA THR A 69 -16.53 -6.75 4.79
C THR A 69 -15.91 -5.78 5.80
N ASP A 70 -16.68 -5.33 6.79
CA ASP A 70 -16.14 -4.46 7.84
C ASP A 70 -15.06 -5.16 8.65
N ALA A 71 -13.97 -4.43 8.97
CA ALA A 71 -13.00 -4.93 9.92
C ALA A 71 -13.40 -4.46 11.32
N THR A 72 -13.44 -5.39 12.25
CA THR A 72 -13.61 -5.05 13.66
C THR A 72 -12.36 -4.35 14.21
N PRO A 73 -12.46 -3.65 15.34
CA PRO A 73 -11.31 -3.03 16.00
C PRO A 73 -10.19 -4.04 16.29
N ALA A 74 -10.53 -5.26 16.71
CA ALA A 74 -9.57 -6.32 17.00
C ALA A 74 -8.77 -6.74 15.75
N VAL A 75 -9.42 -6.88 14.60
CA VAL A 75 -8.77 -7.19 13.31
C VAL A 75 -7.91 -6.01 12.84
N THR A 76 -8.39 -4.78 13.01
CA THR A 76 -7.64 -3.59 12.63
C THR A 76 -6.37 -3.44 13.48
N ASP A 77 -6.47 -3.66 14.79
CA ASP A 77 -5.32 -3.63 15.70
C ASP A 77 -4.33 -4.75 15.39
N LEU A 78 -4.82 -5.96 15.07
CA LEU A 78 -3.96 -7.05 14.59
C LEU A 78 -3.16 -6.62 13.35
N PHE A 79 -3.83 -6.15 12.30
CA PHE A 79 -3.21 -5.75 11.03
C PHE A 79 -2.15 -4.66 11.25
N HIS A 80 -2.43 -3.70 12.13
CA HIS A 80 -1.47 -2.67 12.51
C HIS A 80 -0.23 -3.27 13.20
N ARG A 81 -0.42 -4.16 14.18
CA ARG A 81 0.69 -4.82 14.91
C ARG A 81 1.54 -5.71 14.02
N VAL A 82 0.92 -6.47 13.13
CA VAL A 82 1.64 -7.30 12.13
C VAL A 82 2.19 -6.47 10.96
N ARG A 83 2.01 -5.14 10.98
CA ARG A 83 2.46 -4.19 9.95
C ARG A 83 1.94 -4.53 8.54
N ILE A 84 0.75 -5.14 8.47
CA ILE A 84 0.07 -5.44 7.21
C ILE A 84 -0.98 -4.36 6.98
N ALA A 85 -0.90 -3.67 5.82
CA ALA A 85 -1.91 -2.69 5.44
C ALA A 85 -3.24 -3.40 5.13
N LEU A 86 -4.30 -2.99 5.82
CA LEU A 86 -5.64 -3.48 5.51
C LEU A 86 -6.07 -2.92 4.14
N PRO A 87 -6.51 -3.76 3.18
CA PRO A 87 -6.95 -3.29 1.88
C PRO A 87 -8.13 -2.30 2.02
N PRO A 88 -8.24 -1.31 1.11
CA PRO A 88 -9.39 -0.41 1.06
C PRO A 88 -10.71 -1.18 1.03
N ARG A 89 -11.73 -0.64 1.69
CA ARG A 89 -13.04 -1.31 1.81
C ARG A 89 -13.66 -1.61 0.44
N ALA A 90 -13.50 -0.71 -0.53
CA ALA A 90 -13.90 -0.91 -1.91
C ALA A 90 -12.79 -0.43 -2.84
N ARG A 91 -12.41 -1.26 -3.80
CA ARG A 91 -11.47 -0.90 -4.87
C ARG A 91 -11.84 -1.59 -6.17
N GLN A 92 -11.46 -1.01 -7.29
CA GLN A 92 -11.57 -1.70 -8.59
C GLN A 92 -10.55 -2.85 -8.64
N ALA A 93 -10.95 -3.99 -9.17
CA ALA A 93 -10.09 -5.17 -9.32
C ALA A 93 -9.01 -4.95 -10.38
N LYS A 94 -9.33 -4.19 -11.44
CA LYS A 94 -8.38 -3.65 -12.40
C LYS A 94 -8.11 -2.18 -12.05
N PRO A 95 -6.85 -1.71 -12.02
CA PRO A 95 -6.57 -0.29 -11.94
C PRO A 95 -7.27 0.44 -13.10
N PRO A 96 -7.93 1.59 -12.87
CA PRO A 96 -8.50 2.37 -13.95
C PRO A 96 -7.39 2.76 -14.93
N ASP A 97 -7.67 2.69 -16.23
CA ASP A 97 -6.70 3.10 -17.23
C ASP A 97 -6.28 4.57 -16.94
N PRO A 98 -4.98 4.90 -17.03
CA PRO A 98 -4.49 6.21 -16.66
C PRO A 98 -5.24 7.29 -17.46
N LYS A 99 -5.85 8.25 -16.75
CA LYS A 99 -6.54 9.38 -17.39
C LYS A 99 -5.55 10.08 -18.33
N PRO A 100 -5.90 10.31 -19.61
CA PRO A 100 -5.03 11.04 -20.51
C PRO A 100 -4.73 12.42 -19.93
N ALA A 101 -3.44 12.78 -19.88
CA ALA A 101 -2.99 14.04 -19.31
C ALA A 101 -3.71 15.22 -19.99
N PRO A 102 -4.11 16.26 -19.24
CA PRO A 102 -4.67 17.46 -19.85
C PRO A 102 -3.65 18.04 -20.83
N LYS A 103 -4.08 18.27 -22.08
CA LYS A 103 -3.22 18.87 -23.12
C LYS A 103 -2.68 20.20 -22.58
N PRO A 104 -1.37 20.47 -22.68
CA PRO A 104 -0.80 21.71 -22.15
C PRO A 104 -1.50 22.88 -22.83
N ALA A 105 -2.08 23.77 -22.03
CA ALA A 105 -2.67 25.01 -22.53
C ALA A 105 -1.57 25.80 -23.26
N LEU A 106 -1.78 26.02 -24.56
CA LEU A 106 -0.91 26.86 -25.39
C LEU A 106 -0.76 28.21 -24.69
N LYS A 107 0.44 28.48 -24.12
CA LYS A 107 0.77 29.79 -23.58
C LYS A 107 0.63 30.80 -24.73
N ARG A 108 -0.42 31.62 -24.72
CA ARG A 108 -0.56 32.77 -25.62
C ARG A 108 0.70 33.62 -25.42
N ARG A 109 1.62 33.58 -26.39
CA ARG A 109 2.82 34.43 -26.39
C ARG A 109 2.33 35.87 -26.32
N GLY A 110 2.55 36.51 -25.17
CA GLY A 110 2.21 37.91 -24.95
C GLY A 110 2.92 38.79 -25.98
N ARG A 111 2.19 39.77 -26.51
CA ARG A 111 2.67 40.81 -27.42
C ARG A 111 3.91 41.49 -26.81
N PRO A 112 5.03 41.62 -27.53
CA PRO A 112 6.21 42.25 -26.96
C PRO A 112 5.90 43.71 -26.62
N ARG A 113 6.27 44.10 -25.39
CA ARG A 113 6.08 45.44 -24.85
C ARG A 113 7.10 46.35 -25.54
N ARG A 114 6.65 47.20 -26.48
CA ARG A 114 7.47 48.25 -27.09
C ARG A 114 7.97 49.18 -25.97
N SER A 115 9.27 49.15 -25.69
CA SER A 115 9.94 50.17 -24.89
C SER A 115 10.09 51.44 -25.74
N ALA A 116 9.69 52.58 -25.19
CA ALA A 116 9.89 53.88 -25.81
C ALA A 116 11.35 54.31 -25.63
N THR A 117 11.99 54.69 -26.74
CA THR A 117 13.30 55.34 -26.77
C THR A 117 13.27 56.62 -25.94
N SER A 118 14.22 56.76 -25.02
CA SER A 118 14.47 58.01 -24.29
C SER A 118 15.04 59.06 -25.24
N SER A 119 14.26 60.08 -25.58
CA SER A 119 14.75 61.27 -26.27
C SER A 119 15.42 62.19 -25.26
N ARG A 120 16.75 62.10 -25.23
CA ARG A 120 17.67 63.15 -24.79
C ARG A 120 17.40 64.41 -25.60
N ILE A 121 17.09 65.53 -24.95
CA ILE A 121 17.55 66.90 -25.28
C ILE A 121 17.33 67.77 -24.04
N SER A 122 18.37 68.50 -23.65
CA SER A 122 18.39 69.58 -22.67
C SER A 122 19.32 70.67 -23.24
N PRO A 123 19.37 71.89 -22.69
CA PRO A 123 18.54 73.05 -23.01
C PRO A 123 19.35 74.16 -23.74
N LYS A 124 18.71 75.27 -24.15
CA LYS A 124 19.23 76.66 -23.97
C LYS A 124 18.32 77.74 -24.61
N THR A 125 17.87 78.65 -23.72
CA THR A 125 17.87 80.13 -23.77
C THR A 125 17.73 80.93 -25.09
N THR A 126 16.72 81.81 -25.06
CA THR A 126 16.75 83.28 -25.32
C THR A 126 17.05 83.79 -26.74
N SER A 127 16.09 84.45 -27.40
CA SER A 127 15.92 85.94 -27.44
C SER A 127 14.94 86.38 -28.54
N ASP A 128 14.22 87.46 -28.23
CA ASP A 128 13.65 88.52 -29.08
C ASP A 128 12.78 88.19 -30.31
N GLN A 129 11.49 88.57 -30.25
CA GLN A 129 10.99 89.93 -30.51
C GLN A 129 9.65 90.15 -29.82
#